data_AF-A0A0P1M6M7-F1
#
_entry.id   AF-A0A0P1M6M7-F1
#
_cell.length_a   1.000
_cell.length_b   1.000
_cell.length_c   1.000
_cell.angle_alpha   90.00
_cell.angle_beta   90.00
_cell.angle_gamma   90.00
#
_symmetry.space_group_name_H-M   'P 1'
#
loop_
_entity.id
_entity.type
_entity.pdbx_description
1 polymer ?
#
loop_
_entity_poly.entity_id
_entity_poly.type
_entity_poly.pdbx_seq_one_letter_code
_entity_poly.pdbx_strand_id
1 'polypeptide(L)'
;MTTKAPSPIKEFPLDSLEKIAYSSVEGIPAEEPNDLNRLGYHVWLYLTGKIESLETAVKMARARLKISEEEALEIVRKKLSERGF
;
A
#
# COMPACT_ATOMS: atom_id res chain seq x y z
N MET A 1 22.92 -15.12 -26.46
CA MET A 1 21.73 -15.02 -25.58
C MET A 1 21.04 -13.70 -25.91
N THR A 2 19.82 -13.70 -26.43
CA THR A 2 19.03 -12.47 -26.59
C THR A 2 17.97 -12.48 -25.49
N THR A 3 17.92 -11.42 -24.68
CA THR A 3 16.92 -11.28 -23.62
C THR A 3 15.66 -10.67 -24.23
N LYS A 4 14.51 -11.32 -24.00
CA LYS A 4 13.21 -10.76 -24.38
C LYS A 4 13.01 -9.45 -23.59
N ALA A 5 12.50 -8.42 -24.25
CA ALA A 5 12.11 -7.20 -23.56
C ALA A 5 11.13 -7.53 -22.41
N PRO A 6 11.21 -6.82 -21.28
CA PRO A 6 10.28 -7.04 -20.18
C PRO A 6 8.85 -6.80 -20.66
N SER A 7 7.91 -7.56 -20.10
CA SER A 7 6.50 -7.35 -20.41
C SER A 7 6.08 -5.95 -19.97
N PRO A 8 5.21 -5.27 -20.74
CA PRO A 8 4.69 -3.97 -20.34
C PRO A 8 3.93 -4.08 -19.00
N ILE A 9 4.07 -3.07 -18.16
CA ILE A 9 3.36 -2.97 -16.89
C ILE A 9 1.91 -2.61 -17.18
N LYS A 10 0.97 -3.37 -16.60
CA LYS A 10 -0.45 -3.03 -16.62
C LYS A 10 -0.77 -2.19 -15.38
N GLU A 11 -1.03 -0.91 -15.59
CA GLU A 11 -1.49 -0.02 -14.54
C GLU A 11 -2.93 -0.35 -14.12
N PHE A 12 -3.23 -0.14 -12.84
CA PHE A 12 -4.60 -0.17 -12.33
C PHE A 12 -5.37 1.09 -12.76
N PRO A 13 -6.70 1.01 -12.94
CA PRO A 13 -7.53 2.21 -13.11
C PRO A 13 -7.33 3.19 -11.95
N LEU A 14 -7.38 4.49 -12.24
CA LEU A 14 -7.06 5.53 -11.25
C LEU A 14 -8.03 5.57 -10.06
N ASP A 15 -9.26 5.16 -10.30
CA ASP A 15 -10.37 5.10 -9.35
C ASP A 15 -10.50 3.72 -8.68
N SER A 16 -9.64 2.77 -9.02
CA SER A 16 -9.69 1.43 -8.43
C SER A 16 -9.16 1.43 -6.99
N LEU A 17 -9.73 0.57 -6.15
CA LEU A 17 -9.28 0.40 -4.77
C LEU A 17 -7.81 -0.01 -4.69
N GLU A 18 -7.31 -0.77 -5.68
CA GLU A 18 -5.90 -1.12 -5.80
C GLU A 18 -5.05 0.15 -5.94
N LYS A 19 -5.36 1.02 -6.91
CA LYS A 19 -4.58 2.25 -7.11
C LYS A 19 -4.62 3.13 -5.87
N ILE A 20 -5.79 3.27 -5.24
CA ILE A 20 -5.95 4.04 -4.00
C ILE A 20 -5.09 3.48 -2.87
N ALA A 21 -5.08 2.15 -2.67
CA ALA A 21 -4.31 1.49 -1.62
C ALA A 21 -2.79 1.57 -1.84
N TYR A 22 -2.31 1.33 -3.06
CA TYR A 22 -0.87 1.40 -3.34
C TYR A 22 -0.36 2.85 -3.32
N SER A 23 -1.17 3.82 -3.74
CA SER A 23 -0.81 5.24 -3.64
C SER A 23 -0.96 5.81 -2.24
N SER A 24 -1.67 5.17 -1.30
CA SER A 24 -1.72 5.65 0.10
C SER A 24 -0.43 5.33 0.87
N VAL A 25 0.33 4.35 0.44
CA VAL A 25 1.58 3.92 1.11
C VAL A 25 2.84 4.48 0.44
N GLU A 26 2.69 5.10 -0.72
CA GLU A 26 3.80 5.62 -1.53
C GLU A 26 4.63 6.68 -0.78
N GLY A 27 5.95 6.55 -0.78
CA GLY A 27 6.85 7.50 -0.10
C GLY A 27 6.98 7.31 1.42
N ILE A 28 6.29 6.33 2.02
CA ILE A 28 6.62 5.91 3.39
C ILE A 28 8.04 5.33 3.40
N PRO A 29 8.92 5.74 4.33
CA PRO A 29 10.28 5.25 4.36
C PRO A 29 10.29 3.79 4.83
N ALA A 30 10.70 2.90 3.95
CA ALA A 30 10.81 1.47 4.20
C ALA A 30 12.20 0.94 3.86
N GLU A 31 12.50 -0.26 4.33
CA GLU A 31 13.78 -0.93 4.05
C GLU A 31 13.92 -1.28 2.58
N GLU A 32 12.88 -1.88 1.98
CA GLU A 32 12.84 -2.23 0.56
C GLU A 32 11.52 -1.77 -0.09
N PRO A 33 11.50 -1.54 -1.41
CA PRO A 33 10.25 -1.21 -2.13
C PRO A 33 9.14 -2.24 -1.91
N ASN A 34 9.49 -3.52 -1.73
CA ASN A 34 8.52 -4.57 -1.51
C ASN A 34 7.82 -4.48 -0.13
N ASP A 35 8.42 -3.81 0.85
CA ASP A 35 7.76 -3.53 2.13
C ASP A 35 6.52 -2.64 1.91
N LEU A 36 6.60 -1.66 1.00
CA LEU A 36 5.46 -0.84 0.61
C LEU A 36 4.43 -1.64 -0.18
N ASN A 37 4.86 -2.56 -1.05
CA ASN A 37 3.92 -3.44 -1.74
C ASN A 37 3.10 -4.30 -0.76
N ARG A 38 3.75 -4.82 0.29
CA ARG A 38 3.08 -5.58 1.36
C ARG A 38 2.10 -4.70 2.13
N LEU A 39 2.49 -3.47 2.45
CA LEU A 39 1.61 -2.52 3.14
C LEU A 39 0.40 -2.16 2.27
N GLY A 40 0.62 -1.78 1.01
CA GLY A 40 -0.44 -1.45 0.06
C GLY A 40 -1.43 -2.61 -0.16
N TYR A 41 -0.93 -3.84 -0.24
CA TYR A 41 -1.80 -5.03 -0.32
C TYR A 41 -2.72 -5.18 0.90
N HIS A 42 -2.21 -4.98 2.11
CA HIS A 42 -3.05 -5.08 3.32
C HIS A 42 -4.02 -3.90 3.44
N VAL A 43 -3.62 -2.70 3.02
CA VAL A 43 -4.55 -1.57 2.92
C VAL A 43 -5.67 -1.88 1.92
N TRP A 44 -5.37 -2.52 0.78
CA TRP A 44 -6.40 -2.98 -0.15
C TRP A 44 -7.32 -4.05 0.46
N LEU A 45 -6.80 -4.98 1.26
CA LEU A 45 -7.62 -5.93 2.00
C LEU A 45 -8.59 -5.22 2.97
N TYR A 46 -8.15 -4.15 3.62
CA TYR A 46 -9.02 -3.29 4.43
C TYR A 46 -10.08 -2.59 3.59
N LEU A 47 -9.70 -1.92 2.49
CA LEU A 47 -10.65 -1.22 1.60
C LEU A 47 -11.69 -2.15 0.97
N THR A 48 -11.35 -3.43 0.79
CA THR A 48 -12.25 -4.46 0.26
C THR A 48 -13.06 -5.19 1.34
N GLY A 49 -12.95 -4.78 2.61
CA GLY A 49 -13.69 -5.36 3.73
C GLY A 49 -13.21 -6.75 4.18
N LYS A 50 -12.04 -7.21 3.71
CA LYS A 50 -11.43 -8.49 4.12
C LYS A 50 -10.67 -8.38 5.44
N ILE A 51 -10.28 -7.16 5.82
CA ILE A 51 -9.71 -6.83 7.13
C ILE A 51 -10.60 -5.76 7.75
N GLU A 52 -10.91 -5.92 9.04
CA GLU A 52 -11.89 -5.09 9.75
C GLU A 52 -11.43 -3.65 9.99
N SER A 53 -10.12 -3.44 10.18
CA SER A 53 -9.56 -2.14 10.57
C SER A 53 -8.23 -1.82 9.90
N LEU A 54 -7.97 -0.53 9.70
CA LEU A 54 -6.74 -0.06 9.08
C LEU A 54 -5.52 -0.36 9.98
N GLU A 55 -5.69 -0.26 11.29
CA GLU A 55 -4.71 -0.66 12.31
C GLU A 55 -4.28 -2.11 12.12
N THR A 56 -5.25 -3.00 11.92
CA THR A 56 -4.99 -4.42 11.69
C THR A 56 -4.28 -4.64 10.35
N ALA A 57 -4.64 -3.91 9.31
CA ALA A 57 -3.96 -3.97 8.02
C ALA A 57 -2.48 -3.56 8.10
N VAL A 58 -2.18 -2.42 8.76
CA VAL A 58 -0.80 -1.94 8.96
C VAL A 58 0.03 -2.97 9.75
N LYS A 59 -0.54 -3.51 10.84
CA LYS A 59 0.12 -4.52 11.66
C LYS A 59 0.36 -5.84 10.91
N MET A 60 -0.64 -6.32 10.16
CA MET A 60 -0.55 -7.57 9.39
C MET A 60 0.44 -7.48 8.24
N ALA A 61 0.67 -6.28 7.68
CA ALA A 61 1.63 -6.09 6.60
C ALA A 61 3.06 -6.49 7.01
N ARG A 62 3.39 -6.36 8.31
CA ARG A 62 4.74 -6.60 8.85
C ARG A 62 5.83 -5.94 8.00
N ALA A 63 5.53 -4.75 7.47
CA ALA A 63 6.41 -3.96 6.63
C ALA A 63 7.60 -3.48 7.47
N ARG A 64 8.83 -3.61 6.97
CA ARG A 64 10.02 -3.08 7.65
C ARG A 64 10.10 -1.58 7.39
N LEU A 65 9.30 -0.82 8.14
CA LEU A 65 9.26 0.63 8.05
C LEU A 65 10.38 1.24 8.88
N LYS A 66 10.88 2.40 8.43
CA LYS A 66 11.89 3.20 9.16
C LYS A 66 11.25 4.22 10.10
N ILE A 67 9.94 4.10 10.29
CA ILE A 67 9.08 4.90 11.18
C ILE A 67 8.24 3.95 12.04
N SER A 68 7.55 4.47 13.05
CA SER A 68 6.65 3.65 13.87
C SER A 68 5.41 3.20 13.09
N GLU A 69 4.78 2.11 13.52
CA GLU A 69 3.50 1.65 12.95
C GLU A 69 2.39 2.69 13.13
N GLU A 70 2.41 3.43 14.24
CA GLU A 70 1.48 4.52 14.54
C GLU A 70 1.63 5.69 13.56
N GLU A 71 2.86 6.10 13.27
CA GLU A 71 3.14 7.16 12.30
C GLU A 71 2.75 6.73 10.88
N ALA A 72 3.04 5.47 10.52
CA ALA A 72 2.61 4.91 9.25
C ALA A 72 1.08 4.89 9.11
N LEU A 73 0.38 4.50 10.18
CA LEU A 73 -1.07 4.50 10.23
C LEU A 73 -1.66 5.90 10.02
N GLU A 74 -1.12 6.91 10.70
CA GLU A 74 -1.52 8.32 10.54
C GLU A 74 -1.34 8.79 9.08
N ILE A 75 -0.18 8.50 8.46
CA ILE A 75 0.10 8.86 7.07
C ILE A 75 -0.89 8.18 6.11
N VAL A 76 -1.11 6.87 6.28
CA VAL A 76 -2.03 6.12 5.43
C VAL A 76 -3.46 6.62 5.61
N ARG A 77 -3.91 6.82 6.84
CA ARG A 77 -5.25 7.34 7.15
C ARG A 77 -5.47 8.71 6.52
N LYS A 78 -4.51 9.62 6.62
CA LYS A 78 -4.57 10.95 5.99
C LYS A 78 -4.71 10.86 4.47
N LYS A 79 -3.91 10.01 3.81
CA LYS A 79 -3.96 9.85 2.36
C LYS A 79 -5.24 9.16 1.86
N LEU A 80 -5.82 8.29 2.68
CA LEU A 80 -7.11 7.68 2.39
C LEU A 80 -8.25 8.69 2.53
N SER A 81 -8.23 9.52 3.58
CA SER A 81 -9.26 10.54 3.80
C SER A 81 -9.26 11.64 2.74
N GLU A 82 -8.09 12.03 2.23
CA GLU A 82 -7.95 12.91 1.05
C GLU A 82 -8.64 12.35 -0.22
N ARG A 83 -8.89 11.04 -0.27
CA ARG A 83 -9.57 10.32 -1.36
C ARG A 83 -10.99 9.88 -1.01
N GLY A 84 -11.49 10.23 0.18
CA GLY A 84 -12.86 9.93 0.63
C GLY A 84 -13.05 8.58 1.32
N PHE A 85 -11.99 7.98 1.86
CA PHE A 85 -12.02 6.70 2.61
C PHE A 85 -11.70 6.89 4.10
#